data_AF-A0A9Q2FI97-F1
#
_entry.id   AF-A0A9Q2FI97-F1
#
_cell.length_a   1.000
_cell.length_b   1.000
_cell.length_c   1.000
_cell.angle_alpha   90.00
_cell.angle_beta   90.00
_cell.angle_gamma   90.00
#
_symmetry.space_group_name_H-M   'P 1'
#
loop_
_entity.id
_entity.type
_entity.pdbx_description
1 polymer ?
#
loop_
_entity_poly.entity_id
_entity_poly.type
_entity_poly.pdbx_seq_one_letter_code
_entity_poly.pdbx_strand_id
1 'polypeptide(L)'
;MLHLAIKALISGMLIAIASTLARRYPGFGALIASLPLVSVLGMIWLWNDKPDPANMAAHAEATFWYVMPSLPMFLLIPVLLRHGYDFWISLTLGCCLTIALYGAMTWIGPRFGLHL
;
A
#
# COMPACT_ATOMS: atom_id res chain seq x y z
N MET A 1 1.47 10.01 23.60
CA MET A 1 2.75 9.32 23.31
C MET A 1 2.68 7.81 23.51
N LEU A 2 2.29 7.31 24.69
CA LEU A 2 2.16 5.85 24.94
C LEU A 2 1.21 5.15 23.94
N HIS A 3 0.07 5.78 23.62
CA HIS A 3 -0.90 5.22 22.68
C HIS A 3 -0.32 5.10 21.25
N LEU A 4 0.43 6.09 20.78
CA LEU A 4 1.14 6.03 19.49
C LEU A 4 2.21 4.93 19.48
N ALA A 5 2.96 4.78 20.58
CA ALA A 5 3.96 3.72 20.71
C ALA A 5 3.33 2.31 20.63
N ILE A 6 2.16 2.12 21.23
CA ILE A 6 1.40 0.86 21.13
C ILE A 6 0.91 0.61 19.70
N LYS A 7 0.31 1.62 19.03
CA LYS A 7 -0.12 1.51 17.61
C LYS A 7 1.07 1.13 16.71
N ALA A 8 2.23 1.76 16.92
CA ALA A 8 3.45 1.50 16.17
C ALA A 8 4.01 0.08 16.43
N LEU A 9 4.03 -0.37 17.69
CA LEU A 9 4.56 -1.69 18.06
C LEU A 9 3.70 -2.83 17.50
N ILE A 10 2.37 -2.69 17.55
CA ILE A 10 1.44 -3.66 16.95
C ILE A 10 1.62 -3.71 15.42
N SER A 11 1.67 -2.56 14.77
CA SER A 11 1.83 -2.47 13.31
C SER A 11 3.18 -3.05 12.87
N GLY A 12 4.26 -2.72 13.57
CA GLY A 12 5.60 -3.25 13.31
C GLY A 12 5.69 -4.76 13.53
N MET A 13 5.06 -5.28 14.59
CA MET A 13 5.02 -6.72 14.86
C MET A 13 4.24 -7.47 13.77
N LEU A 14 3.13 -6.91 13.28
CA LEU A 14 2.37 -7.49 12.18
C LEU A 14 3.20 -7.53 10.88
N ILE A 15 3.93 -6.45 10.55
CA ILE A 15 4.83 -6.41 9.39
C ILE A 15 5.97 -7.43 9.54
N ALA A 16 6.54 -7.56 10.74
CA ALA A 16 7.59 -8.54 11.02
C ALA A 16 7.11 -9.98 10.82
N ILE A 17 5.91 -10.32 11.33
CA ILE A 17 5.29 -11.63 11.13
C ILE A 17 5.04 -11.90 9.64
N ALA A 18 4.46 -10.94 8.93
CA ALA A 18 4.20 -11.04 7.49
C ALA A 18 5.49 -11.29 6.68
N SER A 19 6.55 -10.52 6.95
CA SER A 19 7.87 -10.65 6.32
C SER A 19 8.50 -12.03 6.60
N THR A 20 8.38 -12.52 7.82
CA THR A 20 8.93 -13.83 8.23
C THR A 20 8.19 -14.97 7.55
N LEU A 21 6.86 -14.87 7.43
CA LEU A 21 6.02 -15.88 6.78
C LEU A 21 6.25 -15.91 5.26
N ALA A 22 6.46 -14.73 4.64
CA ALA A 22 6.79 -14.61 3.22
C ALA A 22 8.14 -15.27 2.85
N ARG A 23 9.13 -15.25 3.75
CA ARG A 23 10.41 -15.95 3.54
C ARG A 23 10.26 -17.48 3.44
N ARG A 24 9.29 -18.05 4.16
CA ARG A 24 9.09 -19.52 4.23
C ARG A 24 8.18 -20.02 3.11
N TYR A 25 7.23 -19.20 2.66
CA TYR A 25 6.27 -19.56 1.60
C TYR A 25 6.04 -18.35 0.67
N PRO A 26 6.77 -18.23 -0.45
CA PRO A 26 6.68 -17.06 -1.34
C PRO A 26 5.27 -16.77 -1.86
N GLY A 27 4.48 -17.81 -2.18
CA GLY A 27 3.09 -17.68 -2.62
C GLY A 27 2.14 -17.17 -1.54
N PHE A 28 2.26 -17.69 -0.31
CA PHE A 28 1.54 -17.13 0.85
C PHE A 28 2.05 -15.74 1.22
N GLY A 29 3.34 -15.47 1.00
CA GLY A 29 3.95 -14.16 1.15
C GLY A 29 3.31 -13.14 0.22
N ALA A 30 3.08 -13.50 -1.05
CA ALA A 30 2.36 -12.65 -1.99
C ALA A 30 0.90 -12.43 -1.57
N LEU A 31 0.20 -13.46 -1.06
CA LEU A 31 -1.16 -13.31 -0.54
C LEU A 31 -1.21 -12.36 0.67
N ILE A 32 -0.31 -12.55 1.64
CA ILE A 32 -0.21 -11.70 2.83
C ILE A 32 0.21 -10.27 2.46
N ALA A 33 1.12 -10.12 1.49
CA ALA A 33 1.52 -8.81 0.98
C ALA A 33 0.38 -8.13 0.19
N SER A 34 -0.49 -8.91 -0.47
CA SER A 34 -1.66 -8.38 -1.18
C SER A 34 -2.78 -7.97 -0.23
N LEU A 35 -2.83 -8.53 0.99
CA LEU A 35 -3.73 -8.08 2.04
C LEU A 35 -3.23 -6.71 2.53
N PRO A 36 -4.05 -5.64 2.42
CA PRO A 36 -3.65 -4.31 2.85
C PRO A 36 -3.79 -4.21 4.38
N LEU A 37 -3.07 -5.06 5.12
CA LEU A 37 -3.17 -5.18 6.58
C LEU A 37 -2.89 -3.85 7.27
N VAL A 38 -1.97 -3.06 6.73
CA VAL A 38 -1.68 -1.70 7.20
C VAL A 38 -2.90 -0.79 7.03
N SER A 39 -3.58 -0.84 5.87
CA SER A 39 -4.80 -0.05 5.64
C SER A 39 -5.96 -0.52 6.51
N VAL A 40 -6.14 -1.83 6.68
CA VAL A 40 -7.18 -2.40 7.55
C VAL A 40 -6.97 -1.97 9.00
N LEU A 41 -5.73 -2.04 9.51
CA LEU A 41 -5.40 -1.51 10.83
C LEU A 41 -5.70 -0.01 10.89
N GLY A 42 -5.28 0.76 9.89
CA GLY A 42 -5.58 2.19 9.78
C GLY A 42 -7.08 2.50 9.88
N MET A 43 -7.92 1.74 9.18
CA MET A 43 -9.38 1.86 9.23
C MET A 43 -9.94 1.53 10.63
N ILE A 44 -9.46 0.46 11.27
CA ILE A 44 -9.87 0.11 12.65
C ILE A 44 -9.52 1.24 13.62
N TRP A 45 -8.32 1.80 13.50
CA TRP A 45 -7.90 2.93 14.34
C TRP A 45 -8.72 4.18 14.06
N LEU A 46 -8.95 4.51 12.79
CA LEU A 46 -9.76 5.66 12.39
C LEU A 46 -11.20 5.53 12.90
N TRP A 47 -11.79 4.34 12.80
CA TRP A 47 -13.12 4.05 13.33
C TRP A 47 -13.19 4.19 14.85
N ASN A 48 -12.20 3.67 15.57
CA ASN A 48 -12.13 3.77 17.04
C ASN A 48 -11.92 5.21 17.52
N ASP A 49 -11.10 5.98 16.80
CA ASP A 49 -10.81 7.37 17.16
C ASP A 49 -12.01 8.28 16.82
N LYS A 50 -12.69 8.06 15.68
CA LYS A 50 -13.89 8.79 15.26
C LYS A 50 -14.80 7.91 14.38
N PRO A 51 -15.88 7.32 14.92
CA PRO A 51 -16.78 6.44 14.17
C PRO A 51 -17.71 7.28 13.28
N ASP A 52 -17.20 7.70 12.13
CA ASP A 52 -17.90 8.47 11.10
C ASP A 52 -17.98 7.65 9.79
N PRO A 53 -19.17 7.12 9.44
CA PRO A 53 -19.35 6.30 8.24
C PRO A 53 -18.99 7.01 6.94
N ALA A 54 -19.26 8.31 6.83
CA ALA A 54 -18.98 9.07 5.61
C ALA A 54 -17.47 9.24 5.41
N ASN A 55 -16.75 9.55 6.50
CA ASN A 55 -15.29 9.62 6.48
C ASN A 55 -14.65 8.26 6.18
N MET A 56 -15.18 7.18 6.77
CA MET A 56 -14.67 5.83 6.51
C MET A 56 -14.89 5.41 5.05
N ALA A 57 -16.07 5.70 4.48
CA ALA A 57 -16.37 5.42 3.08
C ALA A 57 -15.43 6.19 2.14
N ALA A 58 -15.24 7.49 2.37
CA ALA A 58 -14.31 8.31 1.58
C ALA A 58 -12.86 7.80 1.70
N HIS A 59 -12.42 7.41 2.90
CA HIS A 59 -11.08 6.87 3.11
C HIS A 59 -10.87 5.53 2.40
N ALA A 60 -11.87 4.65 2.44
CA ALA A 60 -11.83 3.36 1.72
C ALA A 60 -11.83 3.56 0.20
N GLU A 61 -12.67 4.46 -0.31
CA GLU A 61 -12.72 4.78 -1.75
C GLU A 61 -11.41 5.40 -2.23
N ALA A 62 -10.86 6.39 -1.51
CA ALA A 62 -9.56 6.97 -1.82
C ALA A 62 -8.46 5.89 -1.82
N THR A 63 -8.45 4.99 -0.83
CA THR A 63 -7.48 3.89 -0.77
C THR A 63 -7.57 2.99 -2.00
N PHE A 64 -8.78 2.63 -2.44
CA PHE A 64 -8.99 1.83 -3.65
C PHE A 64 -8.38 2.52 -4.88
N TRP A 65 -8.67 3.80 -5.05
CA TRP A 65 -8.16 4.61 -6.14
C TRP A 65 -6.63 4.72 -6.12
N TYR A 66 -5.99 4.91 -4.95
CA TYR A 66 -4.53 4.95 -4.84
C TYR A 66 -3.85 3.58 -5.04
N VAL A 67 -4.54 2.46 -4.82
CA VAL A 67 -3.98 1.12 -5.09
C VAL A 67 -3.75 0.92 -6.59
N MET A 68 -4.66 1.35 -7.45
CA MET A 68 -4.56 1.15 -8.91
C MET A 68 -3.24 1.65 -9.53
N PRO A 69 -2.80 2.90 -9.31
CA PRO A 69 -1.53 3.39 -9.85
C PRO A 69 -0.29 2.74 -9.22
N SER A 70 -0.43 2.01 -8.11
CA SER A 70 0.67 1.21 -7.53
C SER A 70 0.83 -0.17 -8.18
N LEU A 71 -0.21 -0.72 -8.82
CA LEU A 71 -0.18 -2.04 -9.45
C LEU A 71 0.85 -2.19 -10.58
N PRO A 72 1.03 -1.20 -11.49
CA PRO A 72 2.02 -1.29 -12.57
C PRO A 72 3.45 -1.56 -12.10
N MET A 73 3.84 -1.08 -10.91
CA MET A 73 5.15 -1.37 -10.33
C MET A 73 5.36 -2.87 -10.08
N PHE A 74 4.33 -3.58 -9.61
CA PHE A 74 4.39 -5.02 -9.36
C PHE A 74 4.53 -5.84 -10.64
N LEU A 75 4.25 -5.25 -11.81
CA LEU A 75 4.52 -5.84 -13.13
C LEU A 75 5.88 -5.40 -13.69
N LEU A 76 6.26 -4.14 -13.49
CA LEU A 76 7.51 -3.59 -13.99
C LEU A 76 8.73 -4.27 -13.36
N ILE A 77 8.74 -4.43 -12.03
CA ILE A 77 9.87 -5.02 -11.30
C ILE A 77 10.21 -6.44 -11.82
N PRO A 78 9.28 -7.40 -11.90
CA PRO A 78 9.61 -8.73 -12.41
C PRO A 78 10.01 -8.71 -13.90
N VAL A 79 9.49 -7.79 -14.71
CA VAL A 79 9.92 -7.63 -16.10
C VAL A 79 11.38 -7.19 -16.16
N LEU A 80 11.77 -6.14 -15.43
CA LEU A 80 13.16 -5.65 -15.40
C LEU A 80 14.13 -6.71 -14.86
N LEU A 81 13.78 -7.39 -13.78
CA LEU A 81 14.59 -8.48 -13.22
C LEU A 81 14.79 -9.63 -14.22
N ARG A 82 13.76 -10.00 -14.99
CA ARG A 82 13.86 -11.03 -16.04
C ARG A 82 14.69 -10.59 -17.24
N HIS A 83 14.84 -9.28 -17.47
CA HIS A 83 15.70 -8.70 -18.51
C HIS A 83 17.14 -8.48 -18.03
N GLY A 84 17.49 -8.91 -16.81
CA GLY A 84 18.86 -8.85 -16.28
C GLY A 84 19.24 -7.51 -15.63
N TYR A 85 18.28 -6.63 -15.36
CA TYR A 85 18.53 -5.42 -14.56
C TYR A 85 18.76 -5.78 -13.09
N ASP A 86 19.58 -4.98 -12.41
CA ASP A 86 19.81 -5.11 -10.96
C ASP A 86 18.52 -4.85 -10.15
N PHE A 87 18.44 -5.46 -8.96
CA PHE A 87 17.30 -5.32 -8.06
C PHE A 87 17.07 -3.87 -7.63
N TRP A 88 18.12 -3.13 -7.26
CA TRP A 88 17.97 -1.76 -6.78
C TRP A 88 17.51 -0.83 -7.90
N ILE A 89 18.02 -1.02 -9.11
CA ILE A 89 17.57 -0.29 -10.30
C ILE A 89 16.09 -0.58 -10.58
N SER A 90 15.71 -1.86 -10.57
CA SER A 90 14.32 -2.28 -10.80
C SER A 90 13.36 -1.70 -9.77
N LEU A 91 13.76 -1.68 -8.50
CA LEU A 91 13.00 -1.09 -7.40
C LEU A 91 12.87 0.43 -7.58
N THR A 92 13.97 1.15 -7.83
CA THR A 92 13.95 2.61 -8.02
C THR A 92 13.05 2.99 -9.18
N LEU A 93 13.17 2.31 -10.33
CA LEU A 93 12.30 2.57 -11.49
C LEU A 93 10.83 2.30 -11.18
N GLY A 94 10.53 1.21 -10.45
CA GLY A 94 9.20 0.90 -9.95
C GLY A 94 8.61 1.99 -9.05
N CYS A 95 9.41 2.50 -8.10
CA CYS A 95 9.01 3.60 -7.22
C CYS A 95 8.79 4.90 -8.01
N CYS A 96 9.70 5.26 -8.92
CA CYS A 96 9.57 6.44 -9.78
C CYS A 96 8.30 6.37 -10.63
N LEU A 97 8.00 5.20 -11.21
CA LEU A 97 6.76 4.97 -11.95
C LEU A 97 5.52 5.20 -11.06
N THR A 98 5.50 4.61 -9.86
CA THR A 98 4.37 4.76 -8.93
C THR A 98 4.16 6.23 -8.54
N ILE A 99 5.23 6.96 -8.24
CA ILE A 99 5.16 8.40 -7.90
C ILE A 99 4.60 9.21 -9.08
N ALA A 100 5.06 8.93 -10.30
CA ALA A 100 4.55 9.60 -11.50
C ALA A 100 3.06 9.31 -11.72
N LEU A 101 2.63 8.06 -11.54
CA LEU A 101 1.23 7.66 -11.67
C LEU A 101 0.35 8.24 -10.55
N TYR A 102 0.85 8.34 -9.31
CA TYR A 102 0.16 9.03 -8.23
C TYR A 102 -0.04 10.50 -8.55
N GLY A 103 1.01 11.18 -9.04
CA GLY A 103 0.92 12.59 -9.46
C GLY A 103 -0.06 12.80 -10.61
N ALA A 104 -0.06 11.90 -11.60
CA ALA A 104 -1.04 11.94 -12.68
C ALA A 104 -2.46 11.73 -12.13
N MET A 105 -2.65 10.80 -11.20
CA MET A 105 -3.94 10.47 -10.62
C MET A 105 -4.51 11.58 -9.75
N THR A 106 -3.70 12.23 -8.91
CA THR A 106 -4.15 13.37 -8.10
C THR A 106 -4.43 14.62 -8.93
N TRP A 107 -3.76 14.77 -10.09
CA TRP A 107 -4.01 15.88 -11.00
C TRP A 107 -5.23 15.68 -11.92
N ILE A 108 -5.45 14.45 -12.36
CA ILE A 108 -6.50 14.09 -13.32
C ILE A 108 -7.79 13.63 -12.60
N GLY A 109 -7.67 12.91 -11.49
CA GLY A 109 -8.79 12.33 -10.76
C GLY A 109 -9.86 13.34 -10.32
N PRO A 110 -9.50 14.53 -9.80
CA PRO A 110 -10.49 15.59 -9.50
C PRO A 110 -11.28 16.05 -10.74
N ARG A 111 -10.71 15.95 -11.95
CA ARG A 111 -11.41 16.28 -13.21
C ARG A 111 -12.49 15.26 -13.58
N PHE A 112 -12.40 14.05 -13.04
CA PHE A 112 -13.40 12.99 -13.18
C PHE A 112 -14.37 12.93 -11.99
N GLY A 113 -14.33 13.92 -11.08
CA GLY A 113 -15.20 13.97 -9.91
C GLY A 113 -14.75 13.06 -8.75
N LEU A 114 -13.51 12.55 -8.78
CA LEU A 114 -12.95 11.79 -7.67
C LEU A 114 -12.50 12.73 -6.55
N HIS A 115 -13.02 12.53 -5.34
CA HIS A 115 -12.54 13.21 -4.14
C HIS A 115 -11.31 12.44 -3.59
N LEU A 116 -10.13 12.80 -4.09
CA LEU A 116 -8.83 12.16 -3.80
C LEU A 116 -7.92 12.99 -2.90
#